data_AF-A0A1H7LTH9-F1
#
_entry.id   AF-A0A1H7LTH9-F1
#
_cell.length_a   1.000
_cell.length_b   1.000
_cell.length_c   1.000
_cell.angle_alpha   90.00
_cell.angle_beta   90.00
_cell.angle_gamma   90.00
#
_symmetry.space_group_name_H-M   'P 1'
#
loop_
_entity.id
_entity.type
_entity.pdbx_description
1 polymer ?
#
loop_
_entity_poly.entity_id
_entity_poly.type
_entity_poly.pdbx_seq_one_letter_code
_entity_poly.pdbx_strand_id
1 'polypeptide(L)'
;MPVASLYRHVGVLADAGVLQVVGERKVRGAAERSYRLVLEAANVPADLAALSAEDHRRAFTAFVASLLADFDRYLGRGEPDLARDGVGYRQVGLWVTDEEFGELLADLRTVLQQRLANLPGDDG
;
A
#
# COMPACT_ATOMS: atom_id res chain seq x y z
N MET A 1 11.48 15.31 -4.88
CA MET A 1 10.24 15.90 -4.32
C MET A 1 10.62 16.95 -3.28
N PRO A 2 10.00 18.14 -3.23
CA PRO A 2 10.32 19.16 -2.22
C PRO A 2 9.98 18.67 -0.81
N VAL A 3 10.84 18.94 0.17
CA VAL A 3 10.68 18.51 1.58
C VAL A 3 9.32 18.92 2.17
N ALA A 4 8.80 20.10 1.83
CA ALA A 4 7.49 20.57 2.27
C ALA A 4 6.32 19.68 1.78
N SER A 5 6.44 19.08 0.59
CA SER A 5 5.41 18.17 0.06
C SER A 5 5.38 16.84 0.80
N LEU A 6 6.53 16.33 1.25
CA LEU A 6 6.63 15.11 2.05
C LEU A 6 5.96 15.28 3.42
N TYR A 7 6.29 16.36 4.13
CA TYR A 7 5.68 16.64 5.45
C TYR A 7 4.17 16.85 5.36
N ARG A 8 3.67 17.43 4.25
CA ARG A 8 2.23 17.54 4.00
C ARG A 8 1.58 16.16 3.86
N HIS A 9 2.18 15.23 3.12
CA HIS A 9 1.63 13.86 2.98
C HIS A 9 1.69 13.09 4.30
N VAL A 10 2.77 13.21 5.07
CA VAL A 10 2.87 12.59 6.41
C VAL A 10 1.78 13.13 7.34
N GLY A 11 1.50 14.44 7.29
CA GLY A 11 0.39 15.05 8.02
C GLY A 11 -0.97 14.49 7.64
N VAL A 12 -1.26 14.41 6.33
CA VAL A 12 -2.52 13.84 5.82
C VAL A 12 -2.71 12.38 6.28
N LEU A 13 -1.65 11.58 6.25
CA LEU A 13 -1.72 10.18 6.69
C LEU A 13 -1.86 10.04 8.21
N ALA A 14 -1.29 10.96 8.98
CA ALA A 14 -1.49 11.00 10.43
C ALA A 14 -2.92 11.42 10.79
N ASP A 15 -3.45 12.46 10.15
CA ASP A 15 -4.82 12.95 10.33
C ASP A 15 -5.85 11.88 9.93
N ALA A 16 -5.53 11.07 8.91
CA ALA A 16 -6.35 9.95 8.47
C ALA A 16 -6.22 8.68 9.35
N GLY A 17 -5.39 8.68 10.39
CA GLY A 17 -5.20 7.54 11.30
C GLY A 17 -4.36 6.39 10.74
N VAL A 18 -3.77 6.57 9.55
CA VAL A 18 -2.89 5.59 8.88
C VAL A 18 -1.54 5.52 9.58
N LEU A 19 -1.02 6.69 9.94
CA LEU A 19 0.22 6.83 10.69
C LEU A 19 -0.11 7.22 12.13
N GLN A 20 0.41 6.45 13.09
CA GLN A 20 0.33 6.79 14.49
C GLN A 20 1.67 7.36 14.97
N VAL A 21 1.62 8.47 15.71
CA VAL A 21 2.81 9.00 16.39
C VAL A 21 3.20 8.05 17.51
N VAL A 22 4.43 7.54 17.46
CA VAL A 22 5.01 6.63 18.47
C VAL A 22 6.05 7.32 19.35
N GLY A 23 6.41 8.55 19.03
CA GLY A 23 7.33 9.34 19.84
C GLY A 23 7.46 10.76 19.31
N GLU A 24 7.71 11.70 20.21
CA GLU A 24 8.01 13.09 19.88
C GLU A 24 9.25 13.53 20.66
N ARG A 25 10.23 14.13 19.98
CA ARG A 25 11.44 14.68 20.60
C ARG A 25 11.70 16.09 20.11
N LYS A 26 12.26 16.95 20.97
CA LYS A 26 12.73 18.27 20.56
C LYS A 26 14.14 18.18 19.99
N VAL A 27 14.33 18.68 18.78
CA VAL A 27 15.65 18.80 18.14
C VAL A 27 15.80 20.22 17.61
N ARG A 28 16.80 20.94 18.14
CA ARG A 28 17.13 22.32 17.71
C ARG A 28 15.92 23.27 17.65
N GLY A 29 15.02 23.17 18.64
CA GLY A 29 13.83 24.04 18.77
C GLY A 29 12.59 23.59 17.99
N ALA A 30 12.70 22.58 17.11
CA ALA A 30 11.57 21.97 16.41
C ALA A 30 11.16 20.64 17.05
N ALA A 31 9.87 20.30 17.00
CA ALA A 31 9.36 18.99 17.39
C ALA A 31 9.53 18.00 16.23
N GLU A 32 10.22 16.89 16.48
CA GLU A 32 10.39 15.78 15.55
C GLU A 32 9.52 14.63 16.02
N ARG A 33 8.61 14.16 15.15
CA ARG A 33 7.69 13.06 15.43
C ARG A 33 8.13 11.80 14.70
N SER A 34 8.14 10.69 15.43
CA SER A 34 8.32 9.36 14.88
C SER A 34 6.95 8.72 14.66
N TYR A 35 6.76 8.12 13.48
CA TYR A 35 5.48 7.52 13.09
C TYR A 35 5.64 6.01 12.87
N ARG A 36 4.61 5.25 13.23
CA ARG A 36 4.43 3.85 12.80
C ARG A 36 3.22 3.74 11.89
N LEU A 37 3.24 2.77 10.99
CA LEU A 37 2.06 2.35 10.25
C LEU A 37 1.10 1.59 11.17
N VAL A 38 -0.18 1.93 11.12
CA VAL A 38 -1.23 1.18 11.82
C VAL A 38 -1.67 0.03 10.92
N LEU A 39 -1.08 -1.15 11.11
CA LEU A 39 -1.39 -2.35 10.30
C LEU A 39 -2.85 -2.80 10.40
N GLU A 40 -3.55 -2.43 11.47
CA GLU A 40 -5.00 -2.67 11.65
C GLU A 40 -5.84 -1.79 10.72
N ALA A 41 -5.36 -0.59 10.33
CA ALA A 41 -5.97 0.24 9.30
C ALA A 41 -5.64 -0.23 7.88
N ALA A 42 -4.62 -1.09 7.73
CA ALA A 42 -4.28 -1.77 6.47
C ALA A 42 -4.97 -3.15 6.34
N ASN A 43 -5.53 -3.68 7.42
CA ASN A 43 -6.41 -4.83 7.40
C ASN A 43 -7.84 -4.33 7.22
N VAL A 44 -8.28 -4.27 5.96
CA VAL A 44 -9.67 -4.03 5.65
C VAL A 44 -10.51 -5.11 6.36
N PRO A 45 -11.52 -4.76 7.18
CA PRO A 45 -12.39 -5.75 7.81
C PRO A 45 -13.02 -6.66 6.76
N ALA A 46 -13.26 -7.92 7.13
CA ALA A 46 -13.77 -8.96 6.23
C ALA A 46 -15.11 -8.61 5.54
N ASP A 47 -15.84 -7.62 6.07
CA ASP A 47 -17.05 -7.08 5.49
C ASP A 47 -16.84 -5.66 4.95
N LEU A 48 -16.40 -5.59 3.70
CA LEU A 48 -16.34 -4.35 2.92
C LEU A 48 -17.69 -3.62 2.88
N ALA A 49 -18.82 -4.33 2.96
CA ALA A 49 -20.14 -3.72 2.89
C ALA A 49 -20.51 -2.94 4.15
N ALA A 50 -19.82 -3.18 5.28
CA ALA A 50 -20.08 -2.49 6.54
C ALA A 50 -19.37 -1.14 6.67
N LEU A 51 -18.39 -0.85 5.81
CA LEU A 51 -17.62 0.38 5.86
C LEU A 51 -18.37 1.55 5.21
N SER A 52 -18.37 2.72 5.85
CA SER A 52 -18.87 3.93 5.20
C SER A 52 -17.97 4.32 4.01
N ALA A 53 -18.47 5.19 3.12
CA ALA A 53 -17.65 5.73 2.03
C ALA A 53 -16.40 6.46 2.54
N GLU A 54 -16.49 7.10 3.71
CA GLU A 54 -15.34 7.78 4.31
C GLU A 54 -14.32 6.80 4.88
N ASP A 55 -14.77 5.70 5.47
CA ASP A 55 -13.90 4.64 5.93
C ASP A 55 -13.14 3.99 4.76
N HIS A 56 -13.83 3.74 3.65
CA HIS A 56 -13.20 3.25 2.42
C HIS A 56 -12.14 4.22 1.88
N ARG A 57 -12.42 5.53 1.85
CA ARG A 57 -11.42 6.53 1.42
C ARG A 57 -10.18 6.51 2.31
N ARG A 58 -10.37 6.44 3.63
CA ARG A 58 -9.27 6.37 4.59
C ARG A 58 -8.46 5.10 4.41
N ALA A 59 -9.11 3.93 4.33
CA ALA A 59 -8.46 2.65 4.13
C ALA A 59 -7.69 2.59 2.79
N PHE A 60 -8.29 3.03 1.69
CA PHE A 60 -7.64 3.03 0.39
C PHE A 60 -6.45 4.01 0.34
N THR A 61 -6.56 5.17 0.98
CA THR A 61 -5.43 6.11 1.13
C THR A 61 -4.29 5.48 1.91
N ALA A 62 -4.61 4.74 2.98
CA ALA A 62 -3.64 4.00 3.78
C ALA A 62 -2.86 2.98 2.94
N PHE A 63 -3.60 2.19 2.16
CA PHE A 63 -3.07 1.18 1.26
C PHE A 63 -2.15 1.77 0.19
N VAL A 64 -2.56 2.85 -0.47
CA VAL A 64 -1.72 3.51 -1.48
C VAL A 64 -0.45 4.08 -0.85
N ALA A 65 -0.55 4.66 0.35
CA ALA A 65 0.62 5.19 1.06
C ALA A 65 1.62 4.09 1.44
N SER A 66 1.17 2.90 1.84
CA SER A 66 2.08 1.79 2.09
C SER A 66 2.78 1.31 0.82
N LEU A 67 2.05 1.22 -0.30
CA LEU A 67 2.64 0.86 -1.60
C LEU A 67 3.72 1.87 -2.04
N LEU A 68 3.48 3.17 -1.85
CA LEU A 68 4.46 4.21 -2.15
C LEU A 68 5.72 4.06 -1.28
N ALA A 69 5.55 3.83 0.03
CA ALA A 69 6.66 3.62 0.95
C ALA A 69 7.48 2.36 0.61
N ASP A 70 6.83 1.28 0.18
CA ASP A 70 7.50 0.06 -0.25
C ASP A 70 8.28 0.27 -1.55
N PHE A 71 7.71 1.02 -2.50
CA PHE A 71 8.39 1.38 -3.74
C PHE A 71 9.60 2.29 -3.51
N ASP A 72 9.48 3.32 -2.65
CA ASP A 72 10.60 4.18 -2.26
C ASP A 72 11.73 3.38 -1.59
N ARG A 73 11.38 2.39 -0.74
CA ARG A 73 12.36 1.50 -0.13
C ARG A 73 13.09 0.65 -1.17
N TYR A 74 12.35 0.10 -2.14
CA TYR A 74 12.91 -0.66 -3.25
C TYR A 74 13.88 0.20 -4.08
N LEU A 75 13.49 1.43 -4.44
CA LEU A 75 14.36 2.36 -5.17
C LEU A 75 15.61 2.77 -4.39
N GLY A 76 15.55 2.79 -3.06
CA GLY A 76 16.68 3.10 -2.19
C GLY A 76 17.69 1.96 -2.01
N ARG A 77 17.40 0.74 -2.50
CA ARG A 77 18.31 -0.41 -2.41
C ARG A 77 19.24 -0.45 -3.63
N GLY A 78 20.32 0.33 -3.59
CA GLY A 78 21.37 0.30 -4.62
C GLY A 78 20.90 0.82 -5.96
N GLU A 79 21.20 0.09 -7.04
CA GLU A 79 20.75 0.41 -8.41
C GLU A 79 19.68 -0.60 -8.85
N PRO A 80 18.38 -0.26 -8.76
CA PRO A 80 17.29 -1.16 -9.12
C PRO A 80 17.20 -1.37 -10.64
N ASP A 81 17.00 -2.62 -11.08
CA ASP A 81 16.69 -2.94 -12.47
C ASP A 81 15.17 -3.16 -12.61
N LEU A 82 14.45 -2.05 -12.81
CA LEU A 82 12.98 -2.03 -12.86
C LEU A 82 12.39 -3.04 -13.84
N ALA A 83 13.03 -3.27 -14.98
CA ALA A 83 12.53 -4.16 -16.02
C ALA A 83 12.73 -5.62 -15.62
N ARG A 84 13.93 -5.97 -15.14
CA ARG A 84 14.24 -7.32 -14.63
C ARG A 84 13.40 -7.67 -13.41
N ASP A 85 13.16 -6.70 -12.53
CA ASP A 85 12.40 -6.88 -11.29
C ASP A 85 10.88 -6.87 -11.51
N GLY A 86 10.45 -6.76 -12.78
CA GLY A 86 9.05 -6.92 -13.18
C GLY A 86 8.15 -5.72 -12.85
N VAL A 87 8.73 -4.56 -12.51
CA VAL A 87 7.98 -3.34 -12.24
C VAL A 87 7.27 -2.88 -13.50
N GLY A 88 5.97 -2.56 -13.38
CA GLY A 88 5.19 -2.06 -14.50
C GLY A 88 4.04 -1.16 -14.06
N TYR A 89 3.81 -0.10 -14.82
CA TYR A 89 2.70 0.83 -14.61
C TYR A 89 1.64 0.57 -15.69
N ARG A 90 0.67 -0.31 -15.39
CA ARG A 90 -0.36 -0.71 -16.36
C ARG A 90 -1.75 -0.57 -15.75
N GLN A 91 -2.63 0.07 -16.50
CA GLN A 91 -4.08 0.05 -16.28
C GLN A 91 -4.73 -0.44 -17.56
N VAL A 92 -5.67 -1.37 -17.45
CA VAL A 92 -6.37 -1.96 -18.59
C VAL A 92 -7.86 -1.82 -18.34
N GLY A 93 -8.58 -1.25 -19.30
CA GLY A 93 -10.04 -1.26 -19.32
C GLY A 93 -10.54 -2.54 -19.97
N LEU A 94 -11.50 -3.20 -19.33
CA LEU A 94 -12.17 -4.39 -19.86
C LEU A 94 -13.65 -4.08 -20.03
N TRP A 95 -14.21 -4.49 -21.17
CA TRP A 95 -15.65 -4.45 -21.42
C TRP A 95 -16.18 -5.86 -21.27
N VAL A 96 -16.70 -6.15 -20.09
CA VAL A 96 -17.20 -7.47 -19.69
C VAL A 96 -18.51 -7.28 -18.94
N THR A 97 -19.39 -8.26 -19.04
CA THR A 97 -20.59 -8.40 -18.21
C THR A 97 -20.22 -8.81 -16.78
N ASP A 98 -21.18 -8.72 -15.85
CA ASP A 98 -20.97 -9.16 -14.46
C ASP A 98 -20.63 -10.66 -14.37
N GLU A 99 -21.20 -11.48 -15.27
CA GLU A 99 -20.92 -12.92 -15.38
C GLU A 99 -19.47 -13.15 -15.81
N GLU A 100 -19.06 -12.54 -16.93
CA GLU A 100 -17.68 -12.62 -17.45
C GLU A 100 -16.66 -12.06 -16.45
N PHE A 101 -17.01 -11.03 -15.68
CA PHE A 101 -16.16 -10.52 -14.61
C PHE A 101 -15.99 -11.53 -13.46
N GLY A 102 -17.08 -12.22 -13.09
CA GLY A 102 -17.04 -13.30 -12.12
C GLY A 102 -16.14 -14.46 -12.55
N GLU A 103 -16.23 -14.87 -13.81
CA GLU A 103 -15.37 -15.90 -14.42
C GLU A 103 -13.90 -15.47 -14.42
N LEU A 104 -13.60 -14.23 -14.83
CA LEU A 104 -12.24 -13.68 -14.79
C LEU A 104 -11.63 -13.74 -13.39
N LEU A 105 -12.40 -13.38 -12.35
CA LEU A 105 -11.93 -13.45 -10.97
C LEU A 105 -11.68 -14.89 -10.51
N ALA A 106 -12.48 -15.85 -10.97
CA ALA A 106 -12.29 -17.28 -10.68
C ALA A 106 -11.01 -17.82 -11.33
N ASP A 107 -10.75 -17.45 -12.58
CA ASP A 107 -9.54 -17.83 -13.31
C ASP A 107 -8.28 -17.24 -12.66
N LEU A 108 -8.30 -15.94 -12.32
CA LEU A 108 -7.19 -15.29 -11.61
C LEU A 108 -6.91 -15.96 -10.27
N ARG A 109 -7.96 -16.29 -9.50
CA ARG A 109 -7.82 -16.99 -8.22
C ARG A 109 -7.16 -18.35 -8.40
N THR A 110 -7.56 -19.10 -9.43
CA THR A 110 -6.99 -20.41 -9.74
C THR A 110 -5.50 -20.32 -10.02
N VAL A 111 -5.07 -19.35 -10.83
CA VAL A 111 -3.66 -19.12 -11.13
C VAL A 111 -2.86 -18.77 -9.87
N LEU A 112 -3.38 -17.88 -9.02
CA LEU A 112 -2.70 -17.44 -7.80
C LEU A 112 -2.61 -18.54 -6.75
N GLN A 113 -3.69 -19.30 -6.54
CA GLN A 113 -3.73 -20.38 -5.54
C GLN A 113 -2.65 -21.44 -5.77
N GLN A 114 -2.36 -21.77 -7.03
CA GLN A 114 -1.29 -22.71 -7.37
C GLN A 114 0.11 -22.23 -6.98
N ARG A 115 0.30 -20.93 -6.72
CA ARG A 115 1.59 -20.32 -6.35
C ARG A 115 1.66 -19.93 -4.88
N LEU A 116 0.52 -19.69 -4.23
CA LEU A 116 0.45 -19.42 -2.79
C LEU A 116 0.92 -20.59 -1.92
N ALA A 117 0.85 -21.83 -2.44
CA ALA A 117 1.39 -23.01 -1.78
C ALA A 117 2.92 -23.13 -1.87
N ASN A 118 3.58 -22.27 -2.64
CA ASN A 118 5.04 -22.26 -2.73
C ASN A 118 5.61 -21.73 -1.40
N LEU A 119 6.46 -22.53 -0.78
CA LEU A 119 7.30 -22.08 0.32
C LEU A 119 8.41 -21.16 -0.23
N PRO A 120 9.01 -20.29 0.60
CA PRO A 120 10.21 -19.57 0.22
C PRO A 120 11.24 -20.57 -0.32
N GLY A 121 11.64 -20.42 -1.57
CA GLY A 121 12.76 -21.17 -2.13
C GLY A 121 14.08 -20.64 -1.55
N ASP A 122 15.10 -21.49 -1.48
CA ASP A 122 16.45 -21.16 -1.02
C ASP A 122 17.24 -20.24 -1.98
N ASP A 123 16.57 -19.59 -2.92
CA ASP A 123 17.22 -18.76 -3.92
C ASP A 123 17.39 -17.31 -3.40
N GLY A 124 18.46 -17.14 -2.61
CA GLY A 124 19.35 -15.96 -2.51
C GLY A 124 18.76 -14.57 -2.31
#